data_AF-A0A0H4T3P1-F1
#
_entry.id   AF-A0A0H4T3P1-F1
#
_cell.length_a   1.000
_cell.length_b   1.000
_cell.length_c   1.000
_cell.angle_alpha   90.00
_cell.angle_beta   90.00
_cell.angle_gamma   90.00
#
_symmetry.space_group_name_H-M   'P 1'
#
loop_
_entity.id
_entity.type
_entity.pdbx_description
1 polymer ?
#
loop_
_entity_poly.entity_id
_entity_poly.type
_entity_poly.pdbx_seq_one_letter_code
_entity_poly.pdbx_strand_id
1 'polypeptide(L)'
;MGQKVHPIGFRLGYTKSWNSKWYAEREYQTLLHEDIKIRKLVKQKLFHAGVSRIEIERSAQTAKVNIYTARPGIIIGRKGVEVEKLKKDLEALTGKQIYINIMEVKKPEIEAQLVAENIALQLEKRIAFRRAMKKSVAAAQRFGAQGIKIRCSGRLAGSEIARSEWYKEGRVPLHTLRADIDYGFTEAKTTYGQIGIKVWIYKGEILPGKERMNGKATRGADLNFGTFGLKTLEPGRITARQIEAARIAITRHVKRGGRVWIRIFPDKPITKKPAETRMGKGKGPVEAWVAVVRPGRVLYEMDGVSREVAVEALRLAAHKLPVATKFIARGGV
;
A
#
# COMPACT_ATOMS: atom_id res chain seq x y z
N MET A 1 -2.09 -3.15 -32.73
CA MET A 1 -1.32 -3.61 -31.55
C MET A 1 -0.86 -2.39 -30.77
N GLY A 2 -1.45 -2.12 -29.59
CA GLY A 2 -1.07 -0.95 -28.79
C GLY A 2 -0.08 -1.29 -27.68
N GLN A 3 0.86 -0.39 -27.41
CA GLN A 3 1.68 -0.46 -26.21
C GLN A 3 0.79 -0.32 -24.97
N LYS A 4 1.01 -1.15 -23.96
CA LYS A 4 0.25 -1.11 -22.69
C LYS A 4 1.14 -0.54 -21.60
N VAL A 5 0.58 0.39 -20.82
CA VAL A 5 1.26 0.99 -19.67
C VAL A 5 1.51 -0.08 -18.59
N HIS A 6 2.65 0.02 -17.90
CA HIS A 6 2.98 -0.88 -16.80
C HIS A 6 1.97 -0.73 -15.65
N PRO A 7 1.28 -1.80 -15.19
CA PRO A 7 0.19 -1.69 -14.22
C PRO A 7 0.59 -1.09 -12.87
N ILE A 8 1.79 -1.43 -12.38
CA ILE A 8 2.35 -0.88 -11.14
C ILE A 8 2.72 0.59 -11.33
N GLY A 9 3.51 0.92 -12.37
CA GLY A 9 3.92 2.29 -12.69
C GLY A 9 2.74 3.25 -12.82
N PHE A 10 1.68 2.83 -13.52
CA PHE A 10 0.44 3.61 -13.65
C PHE A 10 -0.24 3.91 -12.30
N ARG A 11 -0.02 3.06 -11.28
CA ARG A 11 -0.67 3.13 -9.96
C ARG A 11 0.22 3.68 -8.85
N LEU A 12 1.48 4.01 -9.15
CA LEU A 12 2.40 4.61 -8.18
C LEU A 12 1.83 5.94 -7.68
N GLY A 13 1.87 6.15 -6.36
CA GLY A 13 1.38 7.37 -5.71
C GLY A 13 -0.12 7.39 -5.44
N TYR A 14 -0.91 6.49 -6.04
CA TYR A 14 -2.35 6.36 -5.80
C TYR A 14 -2.67 5.15 -4.93
N THR A 15 -2.43 3.94 -5.46
CA THR A 15 -2.75 2.67 -4.79
C THR A 15 -1.50 1.86 -4.47
N LYS A 16 -0.43 2.00 -5.27
CA LYS A 16 0.86 1.34 -5.03
C LYS A 16 1.89 2.34 -4.49
N SER A 17 2.76 1.84 -3.62
CA SER A 17 3.90 2.60 -3.07
C SER A 17 5.20 2.18 -3.74
N TRP A 18 6.27 2.92 -3.46
CA TRP A 18 7.60 2.65 -3.98
C TRP A 18 8.27 1.48 -3.24
N ASN A 19 9.03 0.68 -3.99
CA ASN A 19 9.84 -0.39 -3.43
C ASN A 19 11.16 0.12 -2.83
N SER A 20 11.63 1.31 -3.20
CA SER A 20 12.76 1.98 -2.53
C SER A 20 12.23 3.30 -1.96
N LYS A 21 12.39 3.50 -0.64
CA LYS A 21 11.92 4.70 0.07
C LYS A 21 13.10 5.34 0.79
N TRP A 22 13.74 6.28 0.11
CA TRP A 22 14.84 7.06 0.64
C TRP A 22 14.99 8.35 -0.17
N TYR A 23 15.76 9.29 0.35
CA TYR A 23 16.01 10.59 -0.27
C TYR A 23 17.51 10.84 -0.34
N ALA A 24 17.98 11.34 -1.48
CA ALA A 24 19.34 11.79 -1.68
C ALA A 24 19.38 12.85 -2.80
N GLU A 25 20.18 13.90 -2.61
CA GLU A 25 20.39 14.93 -3.64
C GLU A 25 21.58 14.58 -4.52
N ARG A 26 22.81 14.63 -3.97
CA ARG A 26 24.06 14.44 -4.73
C ARG A 26 24.39 12.96 -4.99
N GLU A 27 24.18 12.09 -4.01
CA GLU A 27 24.58 10.68 -4.07
C GLU A 27 23.50 9.76 -4.68
N TYR A 28 22.52 10.31 -5.38
CA TYR A 28 21.40 9.50 -5.89
C TYR A 28 21.85 8.38 -6.83
N GLN A 29 22.76 8.66 -7.75
CA GLN A 29 23.20 7.69 -8.76
C GLN A 29 23.90 6.48 -8.13
N THR A 30 24.82 6.73 -7.18
CA THR A 30 25.58 5.68 -6.52
C THR A 30 24.66 4.77 -5.70
N LEU A 31 23.75 5.37 -4.92
CA LEU A 31 22.76 4.65 -4.12
C LEU A 31 21.78 3.84 -4.99
N LEU A 32 21.38 4.36 -6.16
CA LEU A 32 20.50 3.65 -7.07
C LEU A 32 21.18 2.39 -7.65
N HIS A 33 22.43 2.51 -8.10
CA HIS A 33 23.18 1.35 -8.59
C HIS A 33 23.41 0.30 -7.50
N GLU A 34 23.65 0.76 -6.27
CA GLU A 34 23.75 -0.09 -5.09
C GLU A 34 22.44 -0.86 -4.83
N ASP A 35 21.29 -0.20 -4.84
CA ASP A 35 19.97 -0.83 -4.70
C ASP A 35 19.70 -1.89 -5.78
N ILE A 36 20.08 -1.63 -7.03
CA ILE A 36 19.94 -2.60 -8.13
C ILE A 36 20.79 -3.85 -7.87
N LYS A 37 22.04 -3.67 -7.43
CA LYS A 37 22.96 -4.77 -7.07
C LYS A 37 22.41 -5.59 -5.91
N ILE A 38 21.93 -4.94 -4.84
CA ILE A 38 21.30 -5.59 -3.69
C ILE A 38 20.11 -6.45 -4.14
N ARG A 39 19.19 -5.88 -4.92
CA ARG A 39 18.00 -6.60 -5.42
C ARG A 39 18.40 -7.81 -6.25
N LYS A 40 19.36 -7.66 -7.16
CA LYS A 40 19.85 -8.75 -8.01
C LYS A 40 20.45 -9.89 -7.19
N LEU A 41 21.32 -9.56 -6.23
CA LEU A 41 21.98 -10.54 -5.39
C LEU A 41 21.01 -11.29 -4.48
N VAL A 42 20.11 -10.57 -3.80
CA VAL A 42 19.08 -11.17 -2.94
C VAL A 42 18.19 -12.10 -3.76
N LYS A 43 17.77 -11.67 -4.96
CA LYS A 43 16.90 -12.47 -5.82
C LYS A 43 17.60 -13.73 -6.35
N GLN A 44 18.89 -13.66 -6.65
CA GLN A 44 19.70 -14.80 -7.10
C GLN A 44 19.92 -15.82 -5.97
N LYS A 45 20.36 -15.38 -4.78
CA LYS A 45 20.61 -16.28 -3.65
C LYS A 45 19.34 -16.92 -3.11
N LEU A 46 18.27 -16.14 -2.98
CA LEU A 46 17.04 -16.57 -2.32
C LEU A 46 15.93 -17.00 -3.29
N PHE A 47 16.26 -17.38 -4.52
CA PHE A 47 15.27 -17.82 -5.51
C PHE A 47 14.40 -18.97 -4.96
N HIS A 48 15.03 -19.93 -4.27
CA HIS A 48 14.38 -21.08 -3.63
C HIS A 48 13.39 -20.71 -2.52
N ALA A 49 13.57 -19.55 -1.88
CA ALA A 49 12.69 -19.08 -0.82
C ALA A 49 11.40 -18.42 -1.37
N GLY A 50 11.33 -18.13 -2.68
CA GLY A 50 10.18 -17.45 -3.28
C GLY A 50 10.04 -16.02 -2.76
N VAL A 51 10.97 -15.15 -3.15
CA VAL A 51 10.94 -13.72 -2.80
C VAL A 51 9.97 -12.98 -3.72
N SER A 52 8.89 -12.41 -3.19
CA SER A 52 7.90 -11.65 -3.98
C SER A 52 8.41 -10.26 -4.32
N ARG A 53 8.84 -9.51 -3.29
CA ARG A 53 9.28 -8.12 -3.41
C ARG A 53 10.32 -7.80 -2.35
N ILE A 54 11.15 -6.82 -2.66
CA ILE A 54 12.21 -6.32 -1.78
C ILE A 54 11.95 -4.84 -1.59
N GLU A 55 11.72 -4.41 -0.35
CA GLU A 55 11.61 -3.00 0.01
C GLU A 55 12.94 -2.53 0.61
N ILE A 56 13.49 -1.41 0.14
CA ILE A 56 14.74 -0.83 0.66
C ILE A 56 14.43 0.55 1.23
N GLU A 57 14.76 0.75 2.50
CA GLU A 57 14.62 2.03 3.19
C GLU A 57 16.01 2.44 3.65
N ARG A 58 16.47 3.65 3.32
CA ARG A 58 17.80 4.15 3.72
C ARG A 58 17.64 5.33 4.67
N SER A 59 18.52 5.41 5.65
CA SER A 59 18.62 6.51 6.61
C SER A 59 20.09 6.86 6.79
N ALA A 60 20.54 7.97 6.18
CA ALA A 60 21.93 8.43 6.16
C ALA A 60 22.96 7.30 5.88
N GLN A 61 23.49 6.66 6.93
CA GLN A 61 24.48 5.57 6.84
C GLN A 61 23.90 4.15 6.96
N THR A 62 22.64 4.00 7.36
CA THR A 62 22.02 2.68 7.55
C THR A 62 21.03 2.36 6.44
N ALA A 63 20.99 1.09 6.03
CA ALA A 63 20.02 0.59 5.05
C ALA A 63 19.21 -0.57 5.64
N LYS A 64 17.89 -0.41 5.63
CA LYS A 64 16.92 -1.43 6.04
C LYS A 64 16.36 -2.13 4.81
N VAL A 65 16.64 -3.42 4.70
CA VAL A 65 16.19 -4.28 3.60
C VAL A 65 15.07 -5.18 4.10
N ASN A 66 13.86 -4.88 3.66
CA ASN A 66 12.63 -5.59 3.96
C ASN A 66 12.34 -6.63 2.86
N ILE A 67 12.52 -7.91 3.14
CA ILE A 67 12.35 -9.01 2.19
C ILE A 67 10.99 -9.67 2.42
N TYR A 68 10.12 -9.64 1.42
CA TYR A 68 8.83 -10.35 1.46
C TYR A 68 8.96 -11.71 0.77
N THR A 69 8.68 -12.78 1.50
CA THR A 69 8.90 -14.16 1.04
C THR A 69 7.71 -15.07 1.37
N ALA A 70 7.48 -16.08 0.54
CA ALA A 70 6.55 -17.16 0.85
C ALA A 70 7.10 -18.16 1.88
N ARG A 71 8.43 -18.27 2.03
CA ARG A 71 9.09 -19.26 2.90
C ARG A 71 10.17 -18.60 3.76
N PRO A 72 9.81 -17.90 4.84
CA PRO A 72 10.76 -17.20 5.70
C PRO A 72 11.78 -18.14 6.35
N GLY A 73 11.38 -19.37 6.69
CA GLY A 73 12.27 -20.34 7.34
C GLY A 73 13.52 -20.70 6.53
N ILE A 74 13.44 -20.68 5.19
CA ILE A 74 14.59 -20.95 4.33
C ILE A 74 15.60 -19.79 4.40
N ILE A 75 15.11 -18.55 4.49
CA ILE A 75 15.96 -17.36 4.59
C ILE A 75 16.61 -17.28 5.97
N ILE A 76 15.87 -17.62 7.03
CA ILE A 76 16.39 -17.64 8.40
C ILE A 76 17.49 -18.71 8.54
N GLY A 77 17.27 -19.89 7.95
CA GLY A 77 18.19 -21.02 8.04
C GLY A 77 18.27 -21.61 9.45
N ARG A 78 19.19 -22.55 9.65
CA ARG A 78 19.40 -23.18 10.97
C ARG A 78 20.06 -22.16 11.90
N LYS A 79 19.41 -21.81 13.01
CA LYS A 79 19.89 -20.85 14.02
C LYS A 79 20.27 -19.45 13.48
N GLY A 80 19.68 -19.01 12.35
CA GLY A 80 19.95 -17.68 11.80
C GLY A 80 21.22 -17.54 10.96
N VAL A 81 21.95 -18.63 10.71
CA VAL A 81 23.26 -18.60 10.02
C VAL A 81 23.17 -18.01 8.61
N GLU A 82 22.10 -18.33 7.87
CA GLU A 82 21.96 -17.90 6.47
C GLU A 82 21.66 -16.39 6.37
N VAL A 83 20.92 -15.83 7.33
CA VAL A 83 20.65 -14.38 7.40
C VAL A 83 21.92 -13.62 7.72
N GLU A 84 22.72 -14.13 8.66
CA GLU A 84 23.97 -13.49 9.05
C GLU A 84 24.97 -13.50 7.88
N LYS A 85 25.01 -14.59 7.11
CA LYS A 85 25.80 -14.67 5.89
C LYS A 85 25.32 -13.66 4.84
N LEU A 86 24.01 -13.60 4.60
CA LEU A 86 23.42 -12.63 3.67
C LEU A 86 23.70 -11.18 4.09
N LYS A 87 23.65 -10.90 5.40
CA LYS A 87 23.99 -9.59 5.96
C LYS A 87 25.44 -9.22 5.65
N LYS A 88 26.40 -10.10 5.98
CA LYS A 88 27.82 -9.89 5.67
C LYS A 88 28.07 -9.67 4.18
N ASP A 89 27.41 -10.45 3.32
CA ASP A 89 27.53 -10.31 1.86
C ASP A 89 27.00 -8.96 1.37
N LEU A 90 25.91 -8.46 1.95
CA LEU A 90 25.34 -7.16 1.59
C LEU A 90 26.18 -6.01 2.16
N GLU A 91 26.72 -6.14 3.37
CA GLU A 91 27.60 -5.14 3.97
C GLU A 91 28.91 -5.02 3.17
N ALA A 92 29.48 -6.13 2.71
CA ALA A 92 30.67 -6.13 1.85
C ALA A 92 30.45 -5.41 0.50
N LEU A 93 29.24 -5.44 -0.05
CA LEU A 93 28.91 -4.76 -1.31
C LEU A 93 28.69 -3.26 -1.16
N THR A 94 28.23 -2.83 0.01
CA THR A 94 27.71 -1.49 0.25
C THR A 94 28.62 -0.63 1.12
N GLY A 95 29.48 -1.25 1.94
CA GLY A 95 30.29 -0.57 2.94
C GLY A 95 29.46 0.11 4.04
N LYS A 96 28.16 -0.21 4.14
CA LYS A 96 27.19 0.41 5.06
C LYS A 96 26.58 -0.65 5.96
N GLN A 97 26.09 -0.23 7.12
CA GLN A 97 25.39 -1.14 8.03
C GLN A 97 24.00 -1.49 7.48
N ILE A 98 23.71 -2.79 7.40
CA ILE A 98 22.46 -3.29 6.82
C ILE A 98 21.64 -4.03 7.86
N TYR A 99 20.37 -3.62 7.96
CA TYR A 99 19.36 -4.31 8.76
C TYR A 99 18.42 -5.09 7.85
N ILE A 100 18.43 -6.42 7.97
CA ILE A 100 17.55 -7.30 7.20
C ILE A 100 16.30 -7.59 8.02
N ASN A 101 15.13 -7.36 7.43
CA ASN A 101 13.84 -7.71 8.01
C ASN A 101 13.10 -8.66 7.07
N ILE A 102 12.71 -9.83 7.58
CA ILE A 102 12.06 -10.89 6.81
C ILE A 102 10.57 -10.86 7.12
N MET A 103 9.76 -10.61 6.10
CA MET A 103 8.30 -10.57 6.22
C MET A 103 7.68 -11.74 5.45
N GLU A 104 6.75 -12.42 6.10
CA GLU A 104 6.02 -13.54 5.52
C GLU A 104 4.87 -13.06 4.63
N VAL A 105 4.77 -13.68 3.44
CA VAL A 105 3.63 -13.55 2.54
C VAL A 105 2.66 -14.69 2.84
N LYS A 106 1.57 -14.36 3.56
CA LYS A 106 0.56 -15.35 4.01
C LYS A 106 -0.15 -16.12 2.89
N LYS A 107 -0.30 -15.51 1.71
CA LYS A 107 -1.06 -16.07 0.57
C LYS A 107 -0.25 -15.93 -0.72
N PRO A 108 0.69 -16.84 -1.02
CA PRO A 108 1.56 -16.74 -2.19
C PRO A 108 0.80 -16.86 -3.52
N GLU A 109 -0.35 -17.53 -3.55
CA GLU A 109 -1.17 -17.74 -4.75
C GLU A 109 -1.84 -16.45 -5.27
N ILE A 110 -1.90 -15.40 -4.44
CA ILE A 110 -2.47 -14.09 -4.79
C ILE A 110 -1.36 -13.10 -5.17
N GLU A 111 -0.10 -13.51 -5.09
CA GLU A 111 1.05 -12.64 -5.37
C GLU A 111 1.60 -12.90 -6.77
N ALA A 112 1.52 -11.89 -7.64
CA ALA A 112 1.67 -12.09 -9.07
C ALA A 112 3.09 -12.55 -9.46
N GLN A 113 4.12 -12.07 -8.76
CA GLN A 113 5.50 -12.48 -8.99
C GLN A 113 5.74 -13.95 -8.65
N LEU A 114 5.19 -14.42 -7.52
CA LEU A 114 5.34 -15.81 -7.08
C LEU A 114 4.57 -16.78 -7.97
N VAL A 115 3.38 -16.39 -8.41
CA VAL A 115 2.61 -17.16 -9.39
C VAL A 115 3.35 -17.26 -10.72
N ALA A 116 3.96 -16.17 -11.19
CA ALA A 116 4.74 -16.15 -12.41
C ALA A 116 5.95 -17.12 -12.32
N GLU A 117 6.72 -17.03 -11.22
CA GLU A 117 7.86 -17.91 -10.95
C GLU A 117 7.47 -19.37 -10.82
N ASN A 118 6.34 -19.66 -10.18
CA ASN A 118 5.83 -21.01 -10.08
C ASN A 118 5.49 -21.60 -11.46
N ILE A 119 4.89 -20.81 -12.35
CA ILE A 119 4.61 -21.24 -13.72
C ILE A 119 5.92 -21.46 -14.48
N ALA A 120 6.92 -20.58 -14.33
CA ALA A 120 8.23 -20.75 -14.96
C ALA A 120 8.88 -22.07 -14.56
N LEU A 121 8.94 -22.35 -13.25
CA LEU A 121 9.44 -23.62 -12.71
C LEU A 121 8.70 -24.83 -13.27
N GLN A 122 7.39 -24.74 -13.49
CA GLN A 122 6.61 -25.82 -14.11
C GLN A 122 6.94 -26.01 -15.59
N LEU A 123 7.13 -24.92 -16.34
CA LEU A 123 7.52 -24.99 -17.76
C LEU A 123 8.93 -25.54 -17.94
N GLU A 124 9.87 -25.18 -17.07
CA GLU A 124 11.23 -25.71 -17.06
C GLU A 124 11.25 -27.22 -16.80
N LYS A 125 10.33 -27.70 -15.94
CA LYS A 125 10.06 -29.12 -15.71
C LYS A 125 9.25 -29.81 -16.82
N ARG A 126 9.09 -29.17 -17.98
CA ARG A 126 8.36 -29.68 -19.16
C ARG A 126 6.89 -30.02 -18.91
N ILE A 127 6.26 -29.40 -17.92
CA ILE A 127 4.80 -29.53 -17.72
C ILE A 127 4.09 -28.75 -18.83
N ALA A 128 2.99 -29.32 -19.34
CA ALA A 128 2.18 -28.67 -20.36
C ALA A 128 1.73 -27.26 -19.90
N PHE A 129 2.07 -26.24 -20.69
CA PHE A 129 1.86 -24.84 -20.32
C PHE A 129 0.38 -24.49 -20.04
N ARG A 130 -0.56 -25.10 -20.78
CA ARG A 130 -2.01 -24.95 -20.54
C ARG A 130 -2.42 -25.47 -19.16
N ARG A 131 -1.86 -26.61 -18.73
CA ARG A 131 -2.13 -27.21 -17.41
C ARG A 131 -1.57 -26.31 -16.31
N ALA A 132 -0.33 -25.84 -16.46
CA ALA A 132 0.30 -24.94 -15.50
C ALA A 132 -0.48 -23.63 -15.31
N MET A 133 -0.94 -23.02 -16.41
CA MET A 133 -1.76 -21.80 -16.36
C MET A 133 -3.14 -22.06 -15.72
N LYS A 134 -3.90 -23.06 -16.19
CA LYS A 134 -5.23 -23.35 -15.63
C LYS A 134 -5.18 -23.68 -14.14
N LYS A 135 -4.17 -24.46 -13.71
CA LYS A 135 -3.94 -24.76 -12.29
C LYS A 135 -3.70 -23.49 -11.48
N SER A 136 -2.86 -22.58 -11.99
CA SER A 136 -2.52 -21.34 -11.30
C SER A 136 -3.70 -20.36 -11.23
N VAL A 137 -4.50 -20.29 -12.29
CA VAL A 137 -5.75 -19.51 -12.32
C VAL A 137 -6.73 -20.03 -11.28
N ALA A 138 -7.00 -21.33 -11.27
CA ALA A 138 -7.92 -21.96 -10.31
C ALA A 138 -7.44 -21.79 -8.86
N ALA A 139 -6.13 -21.91 -8.61
CA ALA A 139 -5.55 -21.67 -7.29
C ALA A 139 -5.77 -20.23 -6.83
N ALA A 140 -5.42 -19.23 -7.65
CA ALA A 140 -5.59 -17.82 -7.30
C ALA A 140 -7.05 -17.47 -6.96
N GLN A 141 -8.01 -18.00 -7.73
CA GLN A 141 -9.42 -17.78 -7.49
C GLN A 141 -9.92 -18.44 -6.20
N ARG A 142 -9.48 -19.68 -5.92
CA ARG A 142 -9.78 -20.39 -4.67
C ARG A 142 -9.31 -19.64 -3.43
N PHE A 143 -8.17 -18.96 -3.50
CA PHE A 143 -7.63 -18.18 -2.39
C PHE A 143 -8.23 -16.76 -2.26
N GLY A 144 -9.14 -16.38 -3.17
CA GLY A 144 -9.93 -15.15 -3.08
C GLY A 144 -9.48 -14.01 -4.00
N ALA A 145 -8.72 -14.29 -5.07
CA ALA A 145 -8.48 -13.27 -6.09
C ALA A 145 -9.79 -12.95 -6.84
N GLN A 146 -10.12 -11.66 -6.99
CA GLN A 146 -11.32 -11.21 -7.70
C GLN A 146 -11.17 -11.32 -9.23
N GLY A 147 -9.94 -11.45 -9.69
CA GLY A 147 -9.65 -11.85 -11.06
C GLY A 147 -8.16 -12.05 -11.27
N ILE A 148 -7.84 -12.84 -12.28
CA ILE A 148 -6.47 -13.16 -12.67
C ILE A 148 -6.37 -13.20 -14.18
N LYS A 149 -5.27 -12.68 -14.71
CA LYS A 149 -4.90 -12.84 -16.11
C LYS A 149 -3.47 -13.34 -16.19
N ILE A 150 -3.24 -14.38 -16.96
CA ILE A 150 -1.92 -14.94 -17.21
C ILE A 150 -1.70 -14.92 -18.71
N ARG A 151 -0.54 -14.41 -19.14
CA ARG A 151 -0.11 -14.43 -20.55
C ARG A 151 1.25 -15.08 -20.64
N CYS A 152 1.36 -16.12 -21.44
CA CYS A 152 2.62 -16.77 -21.79
C CYS A 152 2.93 -16.48 -23.26
N SER A 153 4.16 -16.05 -23.53
CA SER A 153 4.62 -15.71 -24.88
C SER A 153 5.98 -16.34 -25.16
N GLY A 154 6.12 -17.02 -26.30
CA GLY A 154 7.35 -17.69 -26.72
C GLY A 154 7.04 -18.93 -27.54
N ARG A 155 8.00 -19.85 -27.64
CA ARG A 155 7.86 -21.15 -28.31
C ARG A 155 7.10 -22.15 -27.43
N LEU A 156 5.80 -21.90 -27.25
CA LEU A 156 4.94 -22.68 -26.37
C LEU A 156 4.86 -24.14 -26.84
N ALA A 157 5.12 -25.08 -25.93
CA ALA A 157 5.19 -26.52 -26.20
C ALA A 157 6.19 -26.91 -27.31
N GLY A 158 7.25 -26.13 -27.52
CA GLY A 158 8.30 -26.45 -28.49
C GLY A 158 7.95 -26.13 -29.94
N SER A 159 6.85 -25.41 -30.19
CA SER A 159 6.49 -24.98 -31.55
C SER A 159 7.60 -24.12 -32.17
N GLU A 160 7.78 -24.26 -33.48
CA GLU A 160 8.78 -23.51 -34.24
C GLU A 160 8.50 -22.00 -34.22
N ILE A 161 7.23 -21.62 -34.38
CA ILE A 161 6.79 -20.22 -34.37
C ILE A 161 6.35 -19.81 -32.96
N ALA A 162 6.89 -18.69 -32.47
CA ALA A 162 6.50 -18.14 -31.18
C ALA A 162 5.06 -17.61 -31.22
N ARG A 163 4.28 -17.94 -30.18
CA ARG A 163 2.91 -17.45 -30.02
C ARG A 163 2.64 -16.92 -28.62
N SER A 164 1.59 -16.13 -28.48
CA SER A 164 1.10 -15.63 -27.19
C SER A 164 -0.25 -16.24 -26.87
N GLU A 165 -0.33 -17.01 -25.79
CA GLU A 165 -1.61 -17.49 -25.23
C GLU A 165 -1.89 -16.78 -23.91
N TRP A 166 -3.16 -16.52 -23.63
CA TRP A 166 -3.57 -15.93 -22.35
C TRP A 166 -4.84 -16.60 -21.81
N TYR A 167 -4.88 -16.75 -20.49
CA TYR A 167 -6.08 -17.13 -19.75
C TYR A 167 -6.46 -15.96 -18.84
N LYS A 168 -7.76 -15.69 -18.76
CA LYS A 168 -8.32 -14.66 -17.87
C LYS A 168 -9.55 -15.24 -17.20
N GLU A 169 -9.61 -15.08 -15.89
CA GLU A 169 -10.78 -15.41 -15.09
C GLU A 169 -11.11 -14.24 -14.17
N GLY A 170 -12.39 -13.99 -13.93
CA GLY A 170 -12.86 -12.85 -13.15
C GLY A 170 -12.59 -11.47 -13.77
N ARG A 171 -12.57 -10.44 -12.91
CA ARG A 171 -12.43 -9.04 -13.32
C ARG A 171 -10.97 -8.59 -13.24
N VAL A 172 -10.45 -7.94 -14.28
CA VAL A 172 -9.10 -7.34 -14.28
C VAL A 172 -9.17 -5.95 -14.92
N PRO A 173 -9.64 -4.92 -14.18
CA PRO A 173 -9.85 -3.58 -14.71
C PRO A 173 -8.53 -2.78 -14.78
N LEU A 174 -7.80 -2.92 -15.88
CA LEU A 174 -6.47 -2.31 -16.03
C LEU A 174 -6.47 -0.77 -16.06
N HIS A 175 -7.56 -0.16 -16.53
CA HIS A 175 -7.70 1.30 -16.63
C HIS A 175 -8.09 1.97 -15.30
N THR A 176 -8.59 1.20 -14.34
CA THR A 176 -9.08 1.70 -13.05
C THR A 176 -7.90 1.85 -12.08
N LEU A 177 -7.47 3.07 -11.76
CA LEU A 177 -6.36 3.35 -10.82
C LEU A 177 -6.65 2.85 -9.40
N ARG A 178 -7.90 2.93 -8.94
CA ARG A 178 -8.38 2.41 -7.64
C ARG A 178 -8.30 0.90 -7.51
N ALA A 179 -8.24 0.18 -8.63
CA ALA A 179 -8.12 -1.26 -8.61
C ALA A 179 -6.72 -1.67 -8.10
N ASP A 180 -6.68 -2.44 -7.02
CA ASP A 180 -5.45 -3.06 -6.51
C ASP A 180 -5.06 -4.21 -7.44
N ILE A 181 -4.23 -3.88 -8.41
CA ILE A 181 -3.68 -4.82 -9.38
C ILE A 181 -2.21 -5.05 -9.07
N ASP A 182 -1.89 -6.31 -8.87
CA ASP A 182 -0.53 -6.79 -8.76
C ASP A 182 -0.03 -7.33 -10.11
N TYR A 183 1.25 -7.18 -10.38
CA TYR A 183 1.87 -7.57 -11.66
C TYR A 183 3.18 -8.28 -11.43
N GLY A 184 3.32 -9.45 -12.04
CA GLY A 184 4.52 -10.27 -12.00
C GLY A 184 5.03 -10.57 -13.40
N PHE A 185 6.35 -10.58 -13.54
CA PHE A 185 7.03 -10.98 -14.76
C PHE A 185 8.18 -11.92 -14.44
N THR A 186 8.26 -13.00 -15.20
CA THR A 186 9.41 -13.88 -15.19
C THR A 186 9.61 -14.49 -16.56
N GLU A 187 10.84 -14.95 -16.79
CA GLU A 187 11.21 -15.72 -17.98
C GLU A 187 11.50 -17.15 -17.54
N ALA A 188 11.00 -18.12 -18.29
CA ALA A 188 11.33 -19.53 -18.13
C ALA A 188 12.36 -19.93 -19.18
N LYS A 189 13.48 -20.53 -18.74
CA LYS A 189 14.55 -20.96 -19.64
C LYS A 189 14.30 -22.41 -20.06
N THR A 190 13.70 -22.59 -21.23
CA THR A 190 13.44 -23.92 -21.79
C THR A 190 14.51 -24.30 -22.81
N THR A 191 14.58 -25.57 -23.18
CA THR A 191 15.49 -26.08 -24.22
C THR A 191 15.29 -25.39 -25.58
N TYR A 192 14.06 -24.97 -25.89
CA TYR A 192 13.71 -24.37 -27.17
C TYR A 192 13.86 -22.85 -27.18
N GLY A 193 14.25 -22.24 -26.05
CA GLY A 193 14.39 -20.80 -25.88
C GLY A 193 13.68 -20.28 -24.62
N GLN A 194 13.44 -18.97 -24.61
CA GLN A 194 12.83 -18.31 -23.45
C GLN A 194 11.31 -18.17 -23.63
N ILE A 195 10.57 -18.44 -22.56
CA ILE A 195 9.12 -18.20 -22.50
C ILE A 195 8.88 -17.09 -21.48
N GLY A 196 8.35 -15.96 -21.94
CA GLY A 196 7.95 -14.85 -21.08
C GLY A 196 6.58 -15.10 -20.46
N ILE A 197 6.49 -14.99 -19.13
CA ILE A 197 5.24 -15.18 -18.36
C ILE A 197 4.91 -13.85 -17.69
N LYS A 198 3.72 -13.33 -17.99
CA LYS A 198 3.17 -12.09 -17.42
C LYS A 198 1.88 -12.43 -16.67
N VAL A 199 1.82 -12.06 -15.40
CA VAL A 199 0.68 -12.33 -14.52
C VAL A 199 0.12 -11.01 -14.00
N TRP A 200 -1.20 -10.85 -14.07
CA TRP A 200 -1.95 -9.77 -13.43
C TRP A 200 -2.93 -10.39 -12.45
N ILE A 201 -2.91 -9.94 -11.20
CA ILE A 201 -3.86 -10.39 -10.17
C ILE A 201 -4.60 -9.17 -9.63
N TYR A 202 -5.92 -9.22 -9.65
CA TYR A 202 -6.79 -8.19 -9.11
C TYR A 202 -7.30 -8.63 -7.73
N LYS A 203 -6.92 -7.85 -6.71
CA LYS A 203 -7.22 -8.13 -5.29
C LYS A 203 -8.46 -7.40 -4.78
N GLY A 204 -9.02 -6.47 -5.57
CA GLY A 204 -10.18 -5.66 -5.22
C GLY A 204 -9.95 -4.16 -5.45
N GLU A 205 -10.97 -3.34 -5.18
CA GLU A 205 -10.83 -1.88 -5.24
C GLU A 205 -10.48 -1.32 -3.86
N ILE A 206 -9.52 -0.40 -3.83
CA ILE A 206 -9.22 0.37 -2.63
C ILE A 206 -10.18 1.56 -2.62
N LEU A 207 -11.20 1.49 -1.75
CA LEU A 207 -12.15 2.59 -1.58
C LEU A 207 -11.41 3.86 -1.09
N PRO A 208 -11.71 5.04 -1.66
CA PRO A 208 -11.15 6.30 -1.18
C PRO A 208 -11.62 6.57 0.25
N GLY A 209 -10.76 6.30 1.22
CA GLY A 209 -11.07 6.38 2.66
C GLY A 209 -10.17 5.49 3.50
N LYS A 210 -9.74 4.34 2.97
CA LYS A 210 -8.65 3.51 3.51
C LYS A 210 -7.31 3.88 2.88
N GLU A 211 -6.97 5.17 2.85
CA GLU A 211 -5.54 5.52 2.72
C GLU A 211 -4.84 4.90 3.95
N ARG A 212 -3.66 4.29 3.76
CA ARG A 212 -2.77 3.99 4.90
C ARG A 212 -2.28 5.34 5.45
N MET A 213 -3.15 6.05 6.17
CA MET A 213 -2.84 7.28 6.89
C MET A 213 -2.02 6.92 8.14
N ASN A 214 -0.93 6.21 7.94
CA ASN A 214 -0.01 5.82 9.00
C ASN A 214 0.87 7.04 9.30
N GLY A 215 0.91 7.43 10.58
CA GLY A 215 1.73 8.54 11.07
C GLY A 215 0.95 9.51 11.94
N LYS A 216 1.58 10.00 13.01
CA LYS A 216 1.00 11.03 13.89
C LYS A 216 0.90 12.37 13.13
N ALA A 217 -0.09 13.18 13.48
CA ALA A 217 -0.21 14.55 12.99
C ALA A 217 1.00 15.37 13.46
N THR A 218 1.76 15.93 12.51
CA THR A 218 2.91 16.80 12.81
C THR A 218 2.49 18.25 13.11
N ARG A 219 1.28 18.65 12.67
CA ARG A 219 0.73 19.99 12.87
C ARG A 219 -0.65 19.91 13.51
N GLY A 220 -1.00 20.92 14.31
CA GLY A 220 -2.33 21.04 14.94
C GLY A 220 -2.60 19.94 15.96
N ALA A 221 -1.56 19.46 16.64
CA ALA A 221 -1.67 18.46 17.71
C ALA A 221 -1.89 19.07 19.10
N ASP A 222 -1.60 20.37 19.22
CA ASP A 222 -1.66 21.16 20.44
C ASP A 222 -2.88 22.08 20.45
N LEU A 223 -3.27 22.51 21.65
CA LEU A 223 -4.34 23.49 21.90
C LEU A 223 -3.79 24.90 21.77
N ASN A 224 -4.22 25.67 20.77
CA ASN A 224 -3.68 27.03 20.57
C ASN A 224 -4.60 28.12 21.13
N PHE A 225 -5.90 27.96 20.95
CA PHE A 225 -6.91 28.96 21.30
C PHE A 225 -7.55 28.63 22.64
N GLY A 226 -8.08 27.41 22.78
CA GLY A 226 -8.89 27.02 23.93
C GLY A 226 -8.15 26.34 25.08
N THR A 227 -8.82 26.29 26.22
CA THR A 227 -8.37 25.55 27.41
C THR A 227 -8.67 24.05 27.30
N PHE A 228 -9.72 23.68 26.57
CA PHE A 228 -10.13 22.29 26.34
C PHE A 228 -10.17 21.97 24.85
N GLY A 229 -10.05 20.69 24.49
CA GLY A 229 -10.26 20.28 23.10
C GLY A 229 -10.45 18.79 22.89
N LEU A 230 -10.76 18.44 21.65
CA LEU A 230 -11.05 17.08 21.22
C LEU A 230 -10.01 16.62 20.20
N LYS A 231 -9.23 15.60 20.54
CA LYS A 231 -8.09 15.09 19.76
C LYS A 231 -8.42 13.74 19.14
N THR A 232 -8.01 13.48 17.89
CA THR A 232 -8.20 12.18 17.25
C THR A 232 -7.20 11.14 17.74
N LEU A 233 -7.65 9.89 17.85
CA LEU A 233 -6.78 8.74 18.13
C LEU A 233 -6.48 7.93 16.87
N GLU A 234 -7.41 7.91 15.91
CA GLU A 234 -7.27 7.17 14.66
C GLU A 234 -7.31 8.09 13.44
N PRO A 235 -6.75 7.66 12.29
CA PRO A 235 -6.92 8.41 11.06
C PRO A 235 -8.34 8.25 10.53
N GLY A 236 -8.83 9.29 9.84
CA GLY A 236 -10.12 9.20 9.16
C GLY A 236 -10.43 10.39 8.29
N ARG A 237 -11.61 10.34 7.65
CA ARG A 237 -12.17 11.44 6.88
C ARG A 237 -13.45 11.90 7.57
N ILE A 238 -13.52 13.20 7.85
CA ILE A 238 -14.68 13.81 8.50
C ILE A 238 -15.36 14.71 7.49
N THR A 239 -16.62 14.44 7.16
CA THR A 239 -17.39 15.26 6.21
C THR A 239 -17.76 16.62 6.79
N ALA A 240 -17.95 17.63 5.95
CA ALA A 240 -18.42 18.95 6.38
C ALA A 240 -19.71 18.86 7.22
N ARG A 241 -20.63 17.93 6.86
CA ARG A 241 -21.86 17.67 7.62
C ARG A 241 -21.59 17.14 9.03
N GLN A 242 -20.61 16.24 9.20
CA GLN A 242 -20.22 15.73 10.51
C GLN A 242 -19.51 16.79 11.35
N ILE A 243 -18.66 17.61 10.73
CA ILE A 243 -18.00 18.73 11.41
C ILE A 243 -19.06 19.70 11.96
N GLU A 244 -20.07 20.01 11.16
CA GLU A 244 -21.12 20.92 11.58
C GLU A 244 -22.05 20.29 12.62
N ALA A 245 -22.42 19.01 12.47
CA ALA A 245 -23.21 18.28 13.45
C ALA A 245 -22.53 18.22 14.83
N ALA A 246 -21.22 18.00 14.86
CA ALA A 246 -20.43 18.04 16.09
C ALA A 246 -20.39 19.46 16.69
N ARG A 247 -20.18 20.51 15.88
CA ARG A 247 -20.23 21.91 16.34
C ARG A 247 -21.59 22.27 16.96
N ILE A 248 -22.68 21.87 16.31
CA ILE A 248 -24.05 22.09 16.79
C ILE A 248 -24.26 21.37 18.13
N ALA A 249 -23.77 20.14 18.27
CA ALA A 249 -23.86 19.39 19.52
C ALA A 249 -23.15 20.11 20.68
N ILE A 250 -21.93 20.62 20.45
CA ILE A 250 -21.19 21.43 21.43
C ILE A 250 -22.01 22.67 21.79
N THR A 251 -22.40 23.45 20.79
CA THR A 251 -23.09 24.74 21.00
C THR A 251 -24.42 24.58 21.73
N ARG A 252 -25.19 23.52 21.43
CA ARG A 252 -26.45 23.23 22.12
C ARG A 252 -26.26 22.90 23.60
N HIS A 253 -25.19 22.18 23.94
CA HIS A 253 -24.91 21.84 25.34
C HIS A 253 -24.41 23.05 26.13
N VAL A 254 -23.54 23.86 25.52
CA VAL A 254 -22.90 25.01 26.17
C VAL A 254 -23.84 26.25 26.23
N LYS A 255 -24.88 26.30 25.38
CA LYS A 255 -25.86 27.39 25.31
C LYS A 255 -25.20 28.75 25.01
N ARG A 256 -25.36 29.76 25.88
CA ARG A 256 -24.77 31.12 25.72
C ARG A 256 -23.38 31.26 26.35
N GLY A 257 -22.81 30.19 26.90
CA GLY A 257 -21.47 30.20 27.49
C GLY A 257 -20.38 29.84 26.49
N GLY A 258 -19.15 30.29 26.74
CA GLY A 258 -17.95 29.79 26.08
C GLY A 258 -17.72 30.17 24.61
N ARG A 259 -16.50 29.90 24.17
CA ARG A 259 -16.02 30.07 22.80
C ARG A 259 -15.62 28.71 22.25
N VAL A 260 -16.02 28.40 21.01
CA VAL A 260 -15.72 27.14 20.33
C VAL A 260 -14.99 27.43 19.03
N TRP A 261 -13.87 26.75 18.81
CA TRP A 261 -13.10 26.83 17.57
C TRP A 261 -13.10 25.49 16.85
N ILE A 262 -13.29 25.53 15.54
CA ILE A 262 -13.12 24.38 14.65
C ILE A 262 -11.68 24.42 14.13
N ARG A 263 -10.92 23.34 14.33
CA ARG A 263 -9.49 23.25 13.96
C ARG A 263 -9.23 22.47 12.67
N ILE A 264 -10.30 21.91 12.11
CA ILE A 264 -10.27 21.16 10.86
C ILE A 264 -11.22 21.78 9.85
N PHE A 265 -10.76 21.91 8.62
CA PHE A 265 -11.55 22.46 7.52
C PHE A 265 -11.76 21.38 6.47
N PRO A 266 -12.97 21.25 5.91
CA PRO A 266 -13.24 20.27 4.88
C PRO A 266 -12.71 20.79 3.53
N ASP A 267 -11.40 20.65 3.32
CA ASP A 267 -10.64 21.19 2.19
C ASP A 267 -10.55 20.23 0.99
N LYS A 268 -10.84 18.94 1.19
CA LYS A 268 -10.74 17.92 0.13
C LYS A 268 -12.11 17.61 -0.47
N PRO A 269 -12.34 17.90 -1.77
CA PRO A 269 -13.58 17.52 -2.44
C PRO A 269 -13.55 16.02 -2.81
N ILE A 270 -14.63 15.31 -2.50
CA ILE A 270 -14.90 13.95 -2.95
C ILE A 270 -16.01 14.00 -3.99
N THR A 271 -15.74 13.51 -5.19
CA THR A 271 -16.72 13.38 -6.27
C THR A 271 -17.36 12.00 -6.27
N LYS A 272 -18.65 11.94 -6.63
CA LYS A 272 -19.41 10.69 -6.77
C LYS A 272 -18.81 9.76 -7.81
N LYS A 273 -18.29 10.33 -8.89
CA LYS A 273 -17.59 9.58 -9.94
C LYS A 273 -16.08 9.49 -9.63
N PRO A 274 -15.45 8.32 -9.82
CA PRO A 274 -14.00 8.19 -9.76
C PRO A 274 -13.31 9.10 -10.78
N ALA A 275 -12.05 9.41 -10.55
CA ALA A 275 -11.22 10.17 -11.50
C ALA A 275 -11.05 9.47 -12.88
N GLU A 276 -11.48 8.22 -13.00
CA GLU A 276 -11.15 7.29 -14.09
C GLU A 276 -12.27 7.09 -15.12
N THR A 277 -13.41 7.76 -14.95
CA THR A 277 -14.52 7.65 -15.92
C THR A 277 -14.25 8.56 -17.12
N ARG A 278 -14.56 8.09 -18.35
CA ARG A 278 -14.30 8.82 -19.62
C ARG A 278 -14.85 10.25 -19.52
N MET A 279 -14.01 11.25 -19.82
CA MET A 279 -14.20 12.68 -19.56
C MET A 279 -15.35 13.37 -20.33
N GLY A 280 -16.27 12.62 -20.94
CA GLY A 280 -17.28 13.15 -21.85
C GLY A 280 -18.30 14.12 -21.20
N LYS A 281 -18.39 14.20 -19.86
CA LYS A 281 -19.25 15.16 -19.14
C LYS A 281 -18.65 15.70 -17.83
N GLY A 282 -17.32 15.75 -17.71
CA GLY A 282 -16.64 16.27 -16.51
C GLY A 282 -16.71 15.34 -15.29
N LYS A 283 -15.84 15.59 -14.31
CA LYS A 283 -15.95 14.98 -12.96
C LYS A 283 -17.31 15.45 -12.42
N GLY A 284 -18.25 14.52 -12.19
CA GLY A 284 -19.59 14.88 -11.71
C GLY A 284 -19.56 15.75 -10.43
N PRO A 285 -20.71 16.25 -9.97
CA PRO A 285 -20.76 17.19 -8.84
C PRO A 285 -19.99 16.67 -7.63
N VAL A 286 -19.38 17.59 -6.87
CA VAL A 286 -18.76 17.28 -5.59
C VAL A 286 -19.84 16.74 -4.66
N GLU A 287 -19.67 15.50 -4.22
CA GLU A 287 -20.64 14.79 -3.37
C GLU A 287 -20.47 15.19 -1.91
N ALA A 288 -19.22 15.34 -1.46
CA ALA A 288 -18.91 15.77 -0.11
C ALA A 288 -17.57 16.50 -0.07
N TRP A 289 -17.48 17.52 0.78
CA TRP A 289 -16.21 18.08 1.22
C TRP A 289 -15.79 17.39 2.51
N VAL A 290 -14.55 16.93 2.59
CA VAL A 290 -14.04 16.20 3.75
C VAL A 290 -12.74 16.80 4.26
N ALA A 291 -12.57 16.76 5.58
CA ALA A 291 -11.29 17.00 6.24
C ALA A 291 -10.58 15.65 6.42
N VAL A 292 -9.31 15.57 6.01
CA VAL A 292 -8.47 14.39 6.26
C VAL A 292 -7.74 14.56 7.58
N VAL A 293 -8.00 13.68 8.54
CA VAL A 293 -7.41 13.76 9.89
C VAL A 293 -6.49 12.56 10.16
N ARG A 294 -5.35 12.84 10.78
CA ARG A 294 -4.37 11.84 11.24
C ARG A 294 -4.48 11.68 12.76
N PRO A 295 -3.99 10.57 13.35
CA PRO A 295 -3.88 10.41 14.80
C PRO A 295 -3.17 11.59 15.46
N GLY A 296 -3.75 12.11 16.53
CA GLY A 296 -3.18 13.22 17.30
C GLY A 296 -3.52 14.61 16.76
N ARG A 297 -4.43 14.76 15.79
CA ARG A 297 -4.92 16.07 15.34
C ARG A 297 -6.02 16.57 16.29
N VAL A 298 -5.97 17.84 16.71
CA VAL A 298 -7.06 18.49 17.44
C VAL A 298 -8.15 18.92 16.45
N LEU A 299 -9.40 18.56 16.75
CA LEU A 299 -10.58 18.81 15.92
C LEU A 299 -11.35 20.05 16.36
N TYR A 300 -11.57 20.17 17.66
CA TYR A 300 -12.28 21.28 18.29
C TYR A 300 -11.50 21.77 19.49
N GLU A 301 -11.59 23.07 19.73
CA GLU A 301 -11.13 23.70 20.95
C GLU A 301 -12.27 24.47 21.58
N MET A 302 -12.24 24.61 22.90
CA MET A 302 -13.26 25.30 23.66
C MET A 302 -12.64 26.03 24.85
N ASP A 303 -13.23 27.17 25.21
CA ASP A 303 -12.77 28.03 26.29
C ASP A 303 -13.93 28.76 26.96
N GLY A 304 -13.73 29.28 28.18
CA GLY A 304 -14.73 30.06 28.91
C GLY A 304 -15.90 29.23 29.46
N VAL A 305 -15.65 27.96 29.78
CA VAL A 305 -16.61 27.01 30.38
C VAL A 305 -15.93 26.20 31.48
N SER A 306 -16.71 25.67 32.42
CA SER A 306 -16.19 24.72 33.41
C SER A 306 -15.75 23.41 32.76
N ARG A 307 -14.83 22.68 33.40
CA ARG A 307 -14.32 21.40 32.90
C ARG A 307 -15.44 20.37 32.69
N GLU A 308 -16.41 20.30 33.61
CA GLU A 308 -17.52 19.34 33.55
C GLU A 308 -18.38 19.56 32.31
N VAL A 309 -18.77 20.82 32.06
CA VAL A 309 -19.51 21.23 30.86
C VAL A 309 -18.67 20.94 29.61
N ALA A 310 -17.36 21.15 29.69
CA ALA A 310 -16.47 20.93 28.57
C ALA A 310 -16.35 19.45 28.17
N VAL A 311 -16.21 18.58 29.17
CA VAL A 311 -16.12 17.13 28.99
C VAL A 311 -17.41 16.61 28.35
N GLU A 312 -18.57 17.00 28.85
CA GLU A 312 -19.84 16.50 28.35
C GLU A 312 -20.15 17.05 26.94
N ALA A 313 -19.90 18.34 26.68
CA ALA A 313 -20.10 18.92 25.36
C ALA A 313 -19.20 18.25 24.29
N LEU A 314 -17.92 18.00 24.60
CA LEU A 314 -16.99 17.36 23.67
C LEU A 314 -17.24 15.85 23.54
N ARG A 315 -17.79 15.19 24.56
CA ARG A 315 -18.30 13.82 24.47
C ARG A 315 -19.46 13.71 23.50
N LEU A 316 -20.45 14.60 23.60
CA LEU A 316 -21.57 14.65 22.66
C LEU A 316 -21.11 14.91 21.22
N ALA A 317 -20.08 15.75 21.05
CA ALA A 317 -19.45 15.98 19.76
C ALA A 317 -18.77 14.72 19.21
N ALA A 318 -18.04 14.00 20.05
CA ALA A 318 -17.34 12.76 19.69
C ALA A 318 -18.29 11.71 19.08
N HIS A 319 -19.50 11.56 19.62
CA HIS A 319 -20.53 10.65 19.08
C HIS A 319 -21.02 11.02 17.67
N LYS A 320 -20.78 12.24 17.18
CA LYS A 320 -21.13 12.68 15.81
C LYS A 320 -20.00 12.44 14.80
N LEU A 321 -18.82 12.04 15.26
CA LEU A 321 -17.65 11.88 14.42
C LEU A 321 -17.41 10.41 14.05
N PRO A 322 -16.90 10.13 12.84
CA PRO A 322 -16.61 8.77 12.38
C PRO A 322 -15.26 8.24 12.89
N VAL A 323 -14.63 8.91 13.86
CA VAL A 323 -13.29 8.59 14.38
C VAL A 323 -13.26 8.58 15.91
N ALA A 324 -12.48 7.68 16.49
CA ALA A 324 -12.16 7.65 17.90
C ALA A 324 -11.43 8.93 18.32
N THR A 325 -11.89 9.55 19.40
CA THR A 325 -11.37 10.82 19.92
C THR A 325 -11.12 10.76 21.42
N LYS A 326 -10.29 11.68 21.90
CA LYS A 326 -9.90 11.84 23.30
C LYS A 326 -10.01 13.30 23.70
N PHE A 327 -10.60 13.56 24.88
CA PHE A 327 -10.59 14.87 25.49
C PHE A 327 -9.18 15.26 25.95
N ILE A 328 -8.81 16.52 25.74
CA ILE A 328 -7.54 17.10 26.19
C ILE A 328 -7.79 18.46 26.87
N ALA A 329 -6.96 18.80 27.86
CA ALA A 329 -6.99 20.07 28.57
C ALA A 329 -5.59 20.71 28.60
N ARG A 330 -5.53 22.04 28.57
CA ARG A 330 -4.30 22.82 28.74
C ARG A 330 -3.89 22.75 30.21
N GLY A 331 -2.64 22.39 30.48
CA GLY A 331 -2.10 22.30 31.84
C GLY A 331 -2.21 20.93 32.54
N GLY A 332 -2.59 19.87 31.82
CA GLY A 332 -2.35 18.47 32.19
C GLY A 332 -2.64 18.06 33.64
N VAL A 333 -3.91 17.82 33.97
CA VAL A 333 -4.37 16.73 34.87
C VAL A 333 -5.71 16.22 34.37
#